data_AF-A0A959P0L5-F1
#
_entry.id   AF-A0A959P0L5-F1
#
_cell.length_a   1.000
_cell.length_b   1.000
_cell.length_c   1.000
_cell.angle_alpha   90.00
_cell.angle_beta   90.00
_cell.angle_gamma   90.00
#
_symmetry.space_group_name_H-M   'P 1'
#
loop_
_entity.id
_entity.type
_entity.pdbx_description
1 polymer ?
#
loop_
_entity_poly.entity_id
_entity_poly.type
_entity_poly.pdbx_seq_one_letter_code
_entity_poly.pdbx_strand_id
1 'polypeptide(L)'
;YEETKNKYSDADSIEFVEGVNNYYYTENYKDFSDSVFSVNNIGVVPNPLDAKNRFVVIWVKKIYPIGYKEFEDVKEQLIKEIKKEKLKSEYAKLLLNLNQGEYDVNEEGIISLKDKYVN
;
A
#
# COMPACT_ATOMS: atom_id res chain seq x y z
N TYR A 1 24.09 9.22 -2.47
CA TYR A 1 23.40 10.32 -1.75
C TYR A 1 24.12 10.66 -0.46
N GLU A 2 24.15 9.78 0.55
CA GLU A 2 24.79 10.09 1.85
C GLU A 2 26.27 10.46 1.76
N GLU A 3 27.07 9.70 0.98
CA GLU A 3 28.48 10.03 0.76
C GLU A 3 28.69 11.40 0.09
N THR A 4 27.83 11.73 -0.87
CA THR A 4 27.86 13.02 -1.57
C THR A 4 27.43 14.16 -0.65
N LYS A 5 26.40 13.94 0.15
CA LYS A 5 25.89 14.89 1.13
C LYS A 5 26.96 15.21 2.18
N ASN A 6 27.64 14.19 2.71
CA ASN A 6 28.71 14.37 3.68
C ASN A 6 29.93 15.08 3.10
N LYS A 7 30.20 14.90 1.79
CA LYS A 7 31.35 15.52 1.13
C LYS A 7 31.14 17.02 0.83
N TYR A 8 29.89 17.44 0.65
CA TYR A 8 29.54 18.79 0.19
C TYR A 8 28.61 19.52 1.16
N SER A 9 28.47 19.05 2.40
CA SER A 9 27.60 19.66 3.42
C SER A 9 27.99 21.09 3.77
N ASP A 10 29.28 21.40 3.64
CA ASP A 10 29.87 22.67 4.08
C ASP A 10 30.00 23.67 2.92
N ALA A 11 29.51 23.33 1.73
CA ALA A 11 29.55 24.20 0.57
C ALA A 11 28.30 25.09 0.52
N ASP A 12 28.48 26.40 0.74
CA ASP A 12 27.39 27.40 0.70
C ASP A 12 26.65 27.47 -0.65
N SER A 13 27.24 26.92 -1.72
CA SER A 13 26.68 26.90 -3.07
C SER A 13 25.81 25.68 -3.37
N ILE A 14 25.67 24.72 -2.43
CA ILE A 14 24.96 23.46 -2.64
C ILE A 14 23.89 23.28 -1.57
N GLU A 15 22.64 23.12 -2.02
CA GLU A 15 21.51 22.84 -1.15
C GLU A 15 21.03 21.39 -1.34
N PHE A 16 20.93 20.63 -0.25
CA PHE A 16 20.37 19.28 -0.27
C PHE A 16 18.91 19.31 0.21
N VAL A 17 17.98 19.14 -0.71
CA VAL A 17 16.54 19.09 -0.41
C VAL A 17 16.04 17.65 -0.54
N GLU A 18 15.34 17.17 0.49
CA GLU A 18 14.71 15.84 0.49
C GLU A 18 13.19 15.97 0.36
N GLY A 19 12.63 15.26 -0.62
CA GLY A 19 11.19 15.20 -0.87
C GLY A 19 10.74 16.07 -2.05
N VAL A 20 9.84 15.50 -2.85
CA VAL A 20 9.22 16.17 -4.02
C VAL A 20 8.04 17.05 -3.59
N ASN A 21 7.57 16.94 -2.35
CA ASN A 21 6.34 17.57 -1.88
C ASN A 21 6.36 19.11 -1.91
N ASN A 22 7.54 19.75 -1.92
CA ASN A 22 7.64 21.21 -2.11
C ASN A 22 7.58 21.64 -3.59
N TYR A 23 7.62 20.68 -4.51
CA TYR A 23 7.68 20.89 -5.96
C TYR A 23 6.45 20.34 -6.70
N TYR A 24 5.39 19.96 -5.98
CA TYR A 24 4.11 19.54 -6.59
C TYR A 24 3.63 20.55 -7.63
N TYR A 25 3.37 20.07 -8.85
CA TYR A 25 2.63 20.68 -9.98
C TYR A 25 2.19 22.15 -9.79
N THR A 26 3.16 23.03 -9.58
CA THR A 26 2.97 24.48 -9.69
C THR A 26 3.61 24.87 -11.00
N GLU A 27 3.02 25.82 -11.73
CA GLU A 27 3.51 26.22 -13.07
C GLU A 27 5.01 26.59 -13.07
N ASN A 28 5.52 27.05 -11.93
CA ASN A 28 6.94 27.41 -11.74
C ASN A 28 7.90 26.21 -11.67
N TYR A 29 7.43 25.00 -11.38
CA TYR A 29 8.24 23.79 -11.22
C TYR A 29 7.78 22.64 -12.13
N LYS A 30 7.09 22.97 -13.23
CA LYS A 30 6.59 22.01 -14.19
C LYS A 30 7.72 21.20 -14.83
N ASP A 31 8.78 21.85 -15.31
CA ASP A 31 9.92 21.17 -15.95
C ASP A 31 10.62 20.20 -14.98
N PHE A 32 10.68 20.56 -13.70
CA PHE A 32 11.20 19.68 -12.64
C PHE A 32 10.29 18.48 -12.42
N SER A 33 8.98 18.71 -12.28
CA SER A 33 7.98 17.65 -12.08
C SER A 33 7.99 16.66 -13.26
N ASP A 34 7.90 17.16 -14.49
CA ASP A 34 7.92 16.35 -15.70
C ASP A 34 9.18 15.48 -15.78
N SER A 35 10.34 16.06 -15.43
CA SER A 35 11.61 15.34 -15.41
C SER A 35 11.66 14.25 -14.33
N VAL A 36 11.24 14.54 -13.09
CA VAL A 36 11.26 13.56 -11.98
C VAL A 36 10.27 12.41 -12.24
N PHE A 37 9.07 12.70 -12.74
CA PHE A 37 8.02 11.70 -12.96
C PHE A 37 8.14 10.94 -14.29
N SER A 38 8.98 11.40 -15.23
CA SER A 38 9.26 10.67 -16.49
C SER A 38 10.26 9.53 -16.31
N VAL A 39 10.98 9.49 -15.18
CA VAL A 39 12.07 8.54 -14.94
C VAL A 39 11.52 7.18 -14.53
N ASN A 40 12.01 6.14 -15.18
CA ASN A 40 11.63 4.73 -14.94
C ASN A 40 12.68 3.94 -14.14
N ASN A 41 13.81 4.54 -13.78
CA ASN A 41 14.91 3.88 -13.07
C ASN A 41 15.30 4.64 -11.79
N ILE A 42 15.68 3.90 -10.76
CA ILE A 42 16.26 4.46 -9.52
C ILE A 42 17.68 4.93 -9.81
N GLY A 43 18.07 6.08 -9.25
CA GLY A 43 19.41 6.65 -9.41
C GLY A 43 19.41 8.11 -9.79
N VAL A 44 20.54 8.57 -10.31
CA VAL A 44 20.73 9.95 -10.75
C VAL A 44 20.07 10.15 -12.11
N VAL A 45 19.22 11.15 -12.23
CA VAL A 45 18.65 11.54 -13.52
C VAL A 45 19.76 12.13 -14.38
N PRO A 46 19.98 11.62 -15.60
CA PRO A 46 21.02 12.12 -16.47
C PRO A 46 20.68 13.55 -16.91
N ASN A 47 21.65 14.44 -16.75
CA ASN A 47 21.61 15.88 -17.00
C ASN A 47 20.99 16.71 -15.86
N PRO A 48 21.68 17.77 -15.42
CA PRO A 48 21.11 18.73 -14.50
C PRO A 48 19.98 19.52 -15.19
N LEU A 49 18.94 19.84 -14.44
CA LEU A 49 17.90 20.74 -14.90
C LEU A 49 18.31 22.19 -14.64
N ASP A 50 18.06 23.04 -15.62
CA ASP A 50 18.25 24.48 -15.49
C ASP A 50 16.96 25.12 -14.95
N ALA A 51 17.03 25.73 -13.77
CA ALA A 51 15.91 26.37 -13.11
C ALA A 51 16.25 27.81 -12.75
N LYS A 52 15.96 28.76 -13.65
CA LYS A 52 15.90 30.23 -13.45
C LYS A 52 16.87 30.80 -12.39
N ASN A 53 18.15 30.38 -12.38
CA ASN A 53 19.29 30.76 -11.50
C ASN A 53 19.93 29.63 -10.68
N ARG A 54 19.52 28.36 -10.86
CA ARG A 54 20.18 27.21 -10.21
C ARG A 54 20.21 26.00 -11.12
N PHE A 55 21.19 25.15 -10.93
CA PHE A 55 21.22 23.80 -11.50
C PHE A 55 20.69 22.80 -10.48
N VAL A 56 19.80 21.92 -10.93
CA VAL A 56 19.18 20.91 -10.07
C VAL A 56 19.64 19.53 -10.52
N VAL A 57 20.23 18.77 -9.61
CA VAL A 57 20.56 17.36 -9.81
C VAL A 57 19.55 16.51 -9.05
N ILE A 58 18.88 15.61 -9.76
CA ILE A 58 17.84 14.76 -9.19
C ILE A 58 18.42 13.39 -8.86
N TRP A 59 18.20 12.93 -7.63
CA TRP A 59 18.47 11.56 -7.22
C TRP A 59 17.15 10.87 -6.85
N VAL A 60 16.69 9.95 -7.69
CA VAL A 60 15.51 9.13 -7.43
C VAL A 60 15.90 8.00 -6.48
N LYS A 61 15.39 8.04 -5.24
CA LYS A 61 15.66 7.00 -4.23
C LYS A 61 14.80 5.75 -4.43
N LYS A 62 13.52 5.94 -4.79
CA LYS A 62 12.52 4.88 -4.98
C LYS A 62 11.47 5.34 -5.99
N ILE A 63 10.93 4.39 -6.76
CA ILE A 63 9.80 4.60 -7.67
C ILE A 63 8.70 3.66 -7.22
N TYR A 64 7.49 4.19 -7.05
CA TYR A 64 6.30 3.41 -6.72
C TYR A 64 5.35 3.39 -7.91
N PRO A 65 4.74 2.24 -8.23
CA PRO A 65 3.70 2.20 -9.26
C PRO A 65 2.47 3.01 -8.83
N ILE A 66 1.71 3.47 -9.81
CA ILE A 66 0.45 4.19 -9.56
C ILE A 66 -0.48 3.29 -8.73
N GLY A 67 -1.04 3.85 -7.64
CA GLY A 67 -1.92 3.12 -6.73
C GLY A 67 -1.20 2.24 -5.71
N TYR A 68 0.14 2.26 -5.66
CA TYR A 68 0.88 1.63 -4.58
C TYR A 68 0.48 2.21 -3.23
N LYS A 69 0.24 1.33 -2.27
CA LYS A 69 0.05 1.64 -0.85
C LYS A 69 1.03 0.79 -0.06
N GLU A 70 1.62 1.36 0.98
CA GLU A 70 2.50 0.57 1.83
C GLU A 70 1.70 -0.52 2.56
N PHE A 71 2.35 -1.65 2.85
CA PHE A 71 1.67 -2.76 3.50
C PHE A 71 1.00 -2.34 4.81
N GLU A 72 1.68 -1.52 5.62
CA GLU A 72 1.14 -1.05 6.89
C GLU A 72 -0.15 -0.22 6.71
N ASP A 73 -0.30 0.52 5.62
CA ASP A 73 -1.52 1.28 5.31
C ASP A 73 -2.71 0.38 4.93
N VAL A 74 -2.46 -0.80 4.37
CA VAL A 74 -3.51 -1.73 3.90
C VAL A 74 -3.69 -2.93 4.84
N LYS A 75 -2.80 -3.12 5.81
CA LYS A 75 -2.74 -4.28 6.70
C LYS A 75 -4.05 -4.52 7.45
N GLU A 76 -4.63 -3.48 8.03
CA GLU A 76 -5.89 -3.63 8.77
C GLU A 76 -7.05 -4.05 7.87
N GLN A 77 -7.12 -3.48 6.66
CA GLN A 77 -8.14 -3.84 5.68
C GLN A 77 -7.98 -5.30 5.24
N LEU A 78 -6.76 -5.72 4.92
CA LEU A 78 -6.46 -7.11 4.57
C LEU A 78 -6.83 -8.08 5.69
N ILE A 79 -6.50 -7.76 6.94
CA ILE A 79 -6.87 -8.59 8.09
C ILE A 79 -8.40 -8.72 8.21
N LYS A 80 -9.14 -7.63 8.02
CA LYS A 80 -10.62 -7.65 8.05
C LYS A 80 -11.18 -8.54 6.94
N GLU A 81 -10.66 -8.43 5.73
CA GLU A 81 -11.11 -9.24 4.59
C GLU A 81 -10.80 -10.73 4.79
N ILE A 82 -9.59 -11.07 5.24
CA ILE A 82 -9.20 -12.45 5.54
C ILE A 82 -10.11 -13.05 6.63
N LYS A 83 -10.40 -12.30 7.70
CA LYS A 83 -11.32 -12.75 8.76
C LYS A 83 -12.73 -12.99 8.21
N LYS A 84 -13.22 -12.11 7.35
CA LYS A 84 -14.54 -12.25 6.72
C LYS A 84 -14.63 -13.51 5.84
N GLU A 85 -13.61 -13.77 5.03
CA GLU A 85 -13.56 -14.97 4.19
C GLU A 85 -13.43 -16.24 5.03
N LYS A 86 -12.64 -16.22 6.11
CA LYS A 86 -12.55 -17.35 7.04
C LYS A 86 -13.90 -17.68 7.68
N LEU A 87 -14.63 -16.66 8.15
CA LEU A 87 -15.97 -16.83 8.72
C LEU A 87 -16.97 -17.42 7.72
N LYS A 88 -16.93 -16.99 6.45
CA LYS A 88 -17.76 -17.60 5.40
C LYS A 88 -17.42 -19.08 5.19
N SER A 89 -16.13 -19.42 5.16
CA SER A 89 -15.68 -20.81 5.01
C SER A 89 -16.12 -21.69 6.18
N GLU A 90 -15.97 -21.20 7.40
CA GLU A 90 -16.41 -21.90 8.61
C GLU A 90 -17.93 -22.06 8.66
N TYR A 91 -18.68 -21.03 8.27
CA TYR A 91 -20.14 -21.09 8.16
C TYR A 91 -20.60 -22.10 7.11
N ALA A 92 -19.96 -22.15 5.94
CA ALA A 92 -20.26 -23.13 4.90
C ALA A 92 -19.97 -24.57 5.37
N LYS A 93 -18.87 -24.79 6.11
CA LYS A 93 -18.56 -26.09 6.73
C LYS A 93 -19.59 -26.48 7.79
N LEU A 94 -20.03 -25.53 8.62
CA LEU A 94 -21.08 -25.77 9.60
C LEU A 94 -22.38 -26.20 8.91
N LEU A 95 -22.83 -25.49 7.88
CA LEU A 95 -24.04 -25.86 7.12
C LEU A 95 -23.93 -27.26 6.49
N LEU A 96 -22.77 -27.62 5.95
CA LEU A 96 -22.54 -28.97 5.43
C LEU A 96 -22.65 -30.03 6.53
N ASN A 97 -22.04 -29.79 7.69
CA ASN A 97 -22.11 -30.72 8.82
C ASN A 97 -23.54 -30.84 9.38
N LEU A 98 -24.33 -29.76 9.36
CA LEU A 98 -25.71 -29.76 9.80
C LEU A 98 -26.64 -30.48 8.83
N ASN A 99 -26.39 -30.39 7.51
CA ASN A 99 -27.24 -31.00 6.49
C ASN A 99 -26.89 -32.47 6.17
N GLN A 100 -25.81 -33.02 6.73
CA GLN A 100 -25.41 -34.42 6.52
C GLN A 100 -26.10 -35.42 7.47
N GLY A 101 -26.90 -34.96 8.43
CA GLY A 101 -27.76 -35.84 9.21
C GLY A 101 -29.01 -36.21 8.42
N GLU A 102 -29.27 -37.50 8.20
CA GLU A 102 -30.63 -37.95 7.92
C GLU A 102 -31.47 -37.71 9.18
N TYR A 103 -32.36 -36.71 9.13
CA TYR A 103 -33.30 -36.45 10.20
C TYR A 103 -34.64 -37.06 9.81
N ASP A 104 -35.04 -38.11 10.53
CA ASP A 104 -36.40 -38.63 10.44
C ASP A 104 -37.33 -37.61 11.13
N VAL A 105 -38.13 -36.89 10.33
CA VAL A 105 -38.95 -35.78 10.82
C VAL A 105 -40.22 -36.34 11.47
N ASN A 106 -40.10 -36.72 12.75
CA ASN A 106 -41.20 -37.06 13.64
C ASN A 106 -41.16 -36.17 14.91
N GLU A 107 -42.22 -36.15 15.72
CA GLU A 107 -42.31 -35.28 16.91
C GLU A 107 -41.14 -35.48 17.89
N GLU A 108 -40.65 -36.71 18.05
CA GLU A 108 -39.49 -37.04 18.91
C GLU A 108 -38.16 -36.50 18.34
N GLY A 109 -37.98 -36.57 17.01
CA GLY A 109 -36.82 -36.02 16.31
C GLY A 109 -36.74 -34.49 16.40
N ILE A 110 -37.88 -33.80 16.41
CA ILE A 110 -37.96 -32.34 16.57
C ILE A 110 -37.56 -31.92 17.99
N ILE A 111 -37.95 -32.69 19.02
CA ILE A 111 -37.55 -32.44 20.41
C ILE A 111 -36.03 -32.63 20.57
N SER A 112 -35.47 -33.70 19.99
CA SER A 112 -34.02 -33.97 20.01
C SER A 112 -33.19 -32.87 19.32
N LEU A 113 -33.69 -32.31 18.21
CA LEU A 113 -33.06 -31.19 17.53
C LEU A 113 -33.06 -29.93 18.40
N LYS A 114 -34.15 -29.66 19.11
CA LYS A 114 -34.26 -28.49 19.99
C LYS A 114 -33.24 -28.55 21.13
N ASP A 115 -33.04 -29.71 21.74
CA ASP A 115 -32.08 -29.88 22.85
C ASP A 115 -30.62 -29.76 22.40
N LYS A 116 -30.33 -30.07 21.13
CA LYS A 116 -28.96 -30.05 20.56
C LYS A 116 -28.49 -28.67 20.12
N TYR A 117 -29.40 -27.76 19.78
CA TYR A 117 -29.05 -26.43 19.22
C TYR A 117 -29.46 -25.24 20.11
N VAL A 118 -30.22 -25.45 21.18
CA VAL A 118 -30.76 -24.37 22.05
C VAL A 118 -30.10 -24.33 23.45
N ASN A 119 -29.16 -25.23 23.76
CA ASN A 119 -28.31 -25.14 24.97
C ASN A 119 -26.95 -24.51 24.67
#